data_AF-A7A3A6-F1
#
_entry.id   AF-A7A3A6-F1
#
_cell.length_a   1.000
_cell.length_b   1.000
_cell.length_c   1.000
_cell.angle_alpha   90.00
_cell.angle_beta   90.00
_cell.angle_gamma   90.00
#
_symmetry.space_group_name_H-M   'P 1'
#
loop_
_entity.id
_entity.type
_entity.pdbx_description
1 polymer ?
#
loop_
_entity_poly.entity_id
_entity_poly.type
_entity_poly.pdbx_seq_one_letter_code
_entity_poly.pdbx_strand_id
1 'polypeptide(L)' 'MTVTVFTNPNNPQCEATEQELSKLGVRYVAVDLTQNPSTFEQIKDAGFKQIPVVISPNSSWSGHRPDLIRQLAQSIAA' A
#
# COMPACT_ATOMS: atom_id res chain seq x y z
N MET A 1 -0.70 -1.07 -14.84
CA MET A 1 0.19 -1.10 -13.67
C MET A 1 -0.62 -1.54 -12.48
N THR A 2 -0.16 -2.54 -11.73
CA THR A 2 -0.88 -3.06 -10.56
C THR A 2 -0.22 -2.53 -9.30
N VAL A 3 -0.97 -1.77 -8.51
CA VAL A 3 -0.57 -1.33 -7.17
C VAL A 3 -1.29 -2.21 -6.17
N THR A 4 -0.57 -2.79 -5.23
CA THR A 4 -1.14 -3.61 -4.16
C THR A 4 -0.87 -2.94 -2.82
N VAL A 5 -1.91 -2.75 -2.03
CA VAL A 5 -1.86 -2.14 -0.70
C VAL A 5 -2.22 -3.21 0.31
N PHE A 6 -1.24 -3.67 1.08
CA PHE A 6 -1.45 -4.56 2.20
C PHE A 6 -1.86 -3.73 3.42
N THR A 7 -3.09 -3.93 3.87
CA THR A 7 -3.82 -3.06 4.81
C THR A 7 -4.39 -3.87 5.99
N ASN A 8 -4.91 -3.16 6.99
CA ASN A 8 -5.73 -3.69 8.08
C ASN A 8 -6.76 -2.62 8.47
N PRO A 9 -8.06 -2.96 8.62
CA PRO A 9 -9.13 -2.01 8.94
C PRO A 9 -8.95 -1.26 10.27
N ASN A 10 -8.11 -1.74 11.18
CA ASN A 10 -7.90 -1.13 12.49
C ASN A 10 -6.73 -0.14 12.54
N ASN A 11 -6.19 0.29 11.39
CA ASN A 11 -5.01 1.15 11.34
C ASN A 11 -5.26 2.48 10.60
N PRO A 12 -5.13 3.64 11.27
CA PRO A 12 -5.40 4.94 10.65
C PRO A 12 -4.41 5.31 9.53
N GLN A 13 -3.18 4.79 9.55
CA GLN A 13 -2.22 5.01 8.46
C GLN A 13 -2.61 4.28 7.18
N CYS A 14 -3.28 3.13 7.33
CA CYS A 14 -3.79 2.36 6.20
C CYS A 14 -4.93 3.15 5.52
N GLU A 15 -5.90 3.59 6.31
CA GLU A 15 -7.01 4.42 5.82
C GLU A 15 -6.50 5.70 5.13
N ALA A 16 -5.53 6.40 5.72
CA ALA A 16 -4.94 7.60 5.12
C ALA A 16 -4.29 7.32 3.75
N THR A 17 -3.58 6.21 3.62
CA THR A 17 -2.94 5.80 2.36
C THR A 17 -3.96 5.46 1.28
N GLU A 18 -5.00 4.70 1.64
CA GLU A 18 -6.09 4.31 0.73
C GLU A 18 -6.89 5.54 0.27
N GLN A 19 -7.22 6.45 1.18
CA GLN A 19 -7.88 7.71 0.84
C GLN A 19 -7.05 8.56 -0.11
N GLU A 20 -5.73 8.66 0.09
CA GLU A 20 -4.89 9.48 -0.78
C GLU A 20 -4.70 8.88 -2.16
N LEU A 21 -4.52 7.55 -2.25
CA LEU A 21 -4.52 6.84 -3.54
C LEU A 21 -5.84 7.05 -4.30
N SER A 22 -6.97 6.95 -3.60
CA SER A 22 -8.31 7.18 -4.17
C SER A 22 -8.49 8.63 -4.65
N LYS A 23 -8.07 9.62 -3.85
CA LYS A 23 -8.09 11.05 -4.23
C LYS A 23 -7.27 11.35 -5.48
N LEU A 24 -6.15 10.65 -5.66
CA LEU A 24 -5.28 10.80 -6.83
C LEU A 24 -5.74 9.93 -8.02
N GLY A 25 -6.85 9.19 -7.90
CA GLY A 25 -7.36 8.31 -8.96
C GLY A 25 -6.48 7.10 -9.26
N VAL A 26 -5.58 6.73 -8.33
CA VAL A 26 -4.70 5.56 -8.49
C VAL A 26 -5.52 4.30 -8.26
N ARG A 27 -5.56 3.40 -9.24
CA ARG A 27 -6.16 2.08 -9.04
C ARG A 27 -5.22 1.19 -8.24
N TYR A 28 -5.72 0.64 -7.15
CA TYR A 28 -4.98 -0.30 -6.30
C TYR A 28 -5.85 -1.48 -5.87
N VAL A 29 -5.19 -2.55 -5.46
CA VAL A 29 -5.81 -3.73 -4.85
C VAL A 29 -5.48 -3.71 -3.36
N ALA A 30 -6.49 -3.57 -2.52
CA ALA A 30 -6.35 -3.69 -1.07
C ALA A 30 -6.33 -5.18 -0.69
N VAL A 31 -5.31 -5.60 0.05
CA VAL A 31 -5.20 -6.95 0.62
C VAL A 31 -5.22 -6.82 2.13
N ASP A 32 -6.32 -7.26 2.74
CA ASP A 32 -6.44 -7.26 4.19
C ASP A 32 -5.58 -8.37 4.82
N LEU A 33 -4.62 -7.97 5.64
CA LEU A 33 -3.71 -8.90 6.29
C LEU A 33 -4.36 -9.65 7.46
N THR A 34 -5.48 -9.17 8.01
CA THR A 34 -6.19 -9.86 9.10
C THR A 34 -6.89 -11.13 8.62
N GLN A 35 -7.37 -11.12 7.37
CA GLN A 35 -8.00 -12.28 6.73
C GLN A 35 -6.99 -13.20 6.03
N ASN A 36 -5.74 -12.76 5.83
CA ASN A 36 -4.73 -13.47 5.04
C ASN A 36 -3.42 -13.68 5.83
N PRO A 37 -3.40 -14.61 6.80
CA PRO A 37 -2.22 -14.84 7.64
C PRO A 37 -0.99 -15.27 6.84
N SER A 38 -1.16 -16.06 5.77
CA SER A 38 -0.06 -16.46 4.88
C SER A 38 0.59 -15.27 4.16
N THR A 39 -0.19 -14.23 3.84
CA THR A 39 0.33 -13.00 3.22
C THR A 39 1.02 -12.13 4.27
N PHE A 40 0.49 -12.08 5.49
CA PHE A 40 1.12 -11.36 6.60
C PHE A 40 2.53 -11.90 6.90
N GLU A 41 2.69 -13.22 6.95
CA GLU A 41 3.99 -13.87 7.14
C GLU A 41 4.96 -13.53 5.99
N GLN A 42 4.50 -13.54 4.73
CA GLN A 42 5.33 -13.13 3.58
C GLN A 42 5.80 -11.67 3.67
N ILE A 43 4.91 -10.76 4.04
CA ILE A 43 5.25 -9.34 4.19
C ILE A 43 6.28 -9.13 5.31
N LYS A 44 6.15 -9.90 6.40
CA LYS A 44 7.09 -9.90 7.51
C LYS A 44 8.45 -10.48 7.12
N ASP A 45 8.47 -11.58 6.36
CA ASP A 45 9.70 -12.22 5.84
C ASP A 45 10.44 -11.31 4.84
N ALA A 46 9.68 -10.57 4.03
CA ALA A 46 10.21 -9.51 3.16
C ALA A 46 10.81 -8.31 3.92
N GLY A 47 10.76 -8.30 5.25
CA GLY A 47 11.41 -7.30 6.10
C GLY A 47 10.54 -6.07 6.40
N PHE A 48 9.28 -6.04 5.96
CA PHE A 48 8.37 -4.95 6.32
C PHE A 48 7.90 -5.11 7.77
N LYS A 49 8.08 -4.05 8.55
CA LYS A 49 7.76 -4.04 9.99
C LYS A 49 6.51 -3.25 10.35
N GLN A 50 5.94 -2.54 9.38
CA GLN A 50 4.78 -1.67 9.58
C GLN A 50 3.84 -1.74 8.39
N ILE A 51 2.57 -1.47 8.65
CA ILE A 51 1.50 -1.37 7.65
C ILE A 51 1.00 0.08 7.58
N PRO A 52 0.49 0.55 6.42
CA PRO A 52 0.27 -0.20 5.18
C PRO A 52 1.57 -0.51 4.44
N VAL A 53 1.62 -1.62 3.70
CA VAL A 53 2.69 -1.88 2.74
C VAL A 53 2.13 -1.65 1.34
N VAL A 54 2.76 -0.78 0.57
CA VAL A 54 2.37 -0.51 -0.82
C VAL A 54 3.45 -1.09 -1.72
N ILE A 55 3.03 -1.95 -2.64
CA ILE A 55 3.89 -2.52 -3.67
C ILE A 55 3.36 -2.07 -5.02
N SER A 56 4.24 -1.46 -5.81
CA SER A 56 4.01 -1.09 -7.20
C SER A 56 5.09 -1.74 -8.07
N PRO A 57 4.96 -1.72 -9.41
CA PRO A 57 5.95 -2.32 -10.30
C PRO A 57 7.37 -1.75 -10.15
N ASN A 58 7.47 -0.49 -9.74
CA ASN A 58 8.74 0.25 -9.71
C ASN A 58 9.22 0.59 -8.29
N SER A 59 8.38 0.41 -7.28
CA SER A 59 8.70 0.78 -5.90
C SER A 59 7.83 0.03 -4.89
N SER A 60 8.41 -0.21 -3.72
CA SER A 60 7.69 -0.77 -2.57
C SER A 60 8.09 -0.03 -1.31
N TRP A 61 7.12 0.28 -0.45
CA TRP A 61 7.37 0.95 0.82
C TRP A 61 6.36 0.53 1.88
N SER A 62 6.66 0.88 3.13
CA SER A 62 5.79 0.64 4.28
C SER A 62 5.50 1.93 5.06
N GLY A 63 4.31 2.03 5.64
CA GLY A 63 3.80 3.19 6.35
C GLY A 63 3.13 4.21 5.42
N HIS A 64 2.43 5.17 6.01
CA HIS A 64 1.83 6.27 5.26
C HIS A 64 2.92 7.23 4.75
N ARG A 65 3.11 7.29 3.42
CA ARG A 65 4.15 8.09 2.74
C ARG A 65 3.53 8.93 1.61
N PRO A 66 3.01 10.13 1.91
CA PRO A 66 2.32 10.96 0.92
C PRO A 66 3.20 11.34 -0.28
N ASP A 67 4.50 11.56 -0.04
CA ASP A 67 5.46 11.87 -1.12
C ASP A 67 5.54 10.74 -2.16
N LEU A 68 5.65 9.49 -1.70
CA LEU A 68 5.74 8.31 -2.57
C LEU A 68 4.40 8.04 -3.28
N ILE A 69 3.28 8.28 -2.60
CA ILE A 69 1.93 8.14 -3.16
C ILE A 69 1.74 9.14 -4.32
N ARG A 70 2.17 10.39 -4.16
CA ARG A 70 2.12 11.40 -5.22
C ARG A 70 3.04 11.04 -6.39
N GLN A 71 4.25 10.58 -6.12
CA GLN A 71 5.18 10.12 -7.16
C GLN A 71 4.62 8.92 -7.93
N LEU A 72 3.98 7.98 -7.25
CA LEU A 72 3.31 6.85 -7.87
C LEU A 72 2.18 7.32 -8.80
N ALA A 73 1.34 8.25 -8.33
CA ALA A 73 0.26 8.81 -9.16
C ALA A 73 0.80 9.49 -10.43
N GLN A 74 1.88 10.27 -10.30
CA GLN A 74 2.56 10.88 -11.45
C GLN A 74 3.12 9.83 -12.41
N SER A 75 3.73 8.77 -11.88
CA SER A 75 4.32 7.69 -12.68
C SER A 75 3.29 6.84 -13.43
N ILE A 76 2.05 6.76 -12.93
CA ILE A 76 0.95 6.02 -13.58
C ILE A 76 0.25 6.89 -14.64
N ALA A 77 0.24 8.21 -14.45
CA ALA A 77 -0.39 9.15 -15.38
C ALA A 77 0.46 9.50 -16.61
N ALA A 78 1.77 9.23 -16.56
CA ALA A 78 2.72 9.40 -17.66
C ALA A 78 2.66 8.25 -18.66
#